data_AF-A0A1I0U646-F1
#
_entry.id   AF-A0A1I0U646-F1
#
_cell.length_a   1.000
_cell.length_b   1.000
_cell.length_c   1.000
_cell.angle_alpha   90.00
_cell.angle_beta   90.00
_cell.angle_gamma   90.00
#
_symmetry.space_group_name_H-M   'P 1'
#
loop_
_entity.id
_entity.type
_entity.pdbx_description
1 polymer ?
#
loop_
_entity_poly.entity_id
_entity_poly.type
_entity_poly.pdbx_seq_one_letter_code
_entity_poly.pdbx_strand_id
1 'polypeptide(L)'
;MSVDNTLDNAPRRTAAPAPASRGTSAGVSLRADVTELTAACLSLAVGAADSTAPTDQDIAELGARAAQWAREGVPLRAVLAAYHEGVQMGWDLVAERAANNGTAQLAKAAKAFVGLFDRISTAASAAYVDELQAVASEHHTAAHTVVTALLSGHNARSVARQSGIELADCYTVLAVSIGAHADESNPSLPRPIVARRKLRRVQAELATACERSPLSMLSSEGGTILIPGEHDDEWVSSLVSRLSAAADAPVTATVAVSAANDVPTSSDQVHELLDLAQQLRRPPGVYRMTDLVLEYQLTRPGPGRAYLSRVLTPLDNSPELLETLEIHIHHDLNRQRSARQLHLHTNTVDYRLKRIAHLTGFDPTRPSGMRHLQAALVARKLEAIAPSA
;
A
#
# COMPACT_ATOMS: atom_id res chain seq x y z
N MET A 1 -0.37 -20.34 -74.31
CA MET A 1 -0.80 -19.07 -74.96
C MET A 1 -1.62 -18.32 -73.93
N SER A 2 -0.97 -17.40 -73.22
CA SER A 2 -1.11 -15.93 -73.39
C SER A 2 -2.13 -15.41 -72.38
N VAL A 3 -1.69 -14.94 -71.21
CA VAL A 3 -1.19 -13.58 -70.89
C VAL A 3 -2.30 -12.55 -70.90
N ASP A 4 -2.68 -12.10 -69.70
CA ASP A 4 -2.85 -10.69 -69.26
C ASP A 4 -3.31 -10.76 -67.79
N ASN A 5 -2.53 -10.37 -66.77
CA ASN A 5 -1.89 -9.09 -66.46
C ASN A 5 -2.87 -7.94 -66.17
N THR A 6 -3.37 -7.90 -64.94
CA THR A 6 -3.88 -6.67 -64.31
C THR A 6 -3.27 -6.54 -62.92
N LEU A 7 -2.27 -5.67 -62.87
CA LEU A 7 -1.77 -4.99 -61.68
C LEU A 7 -2.88 -4.13 -61.07
N ASP A 8 -3.09 -4.22 -59.75
CA ASP A 8 -3.60 -3.08 -58.99
C ASP A 8 -3.05 -3.05 -57.54
N ASN A 9 -1.86 -2.48 -57.44
CA ASN A 9 -1.50 -1.36 -56.56
C ASN A 9 -2.16 -1.25 -55.17
N ALA A 10 -1.65 -1.99 -54.18
CA ALA A 10 -1.83 -1.66 -52.76
C ALA A 10 -0.69 -0.75 -52.26
N PRO A 11 -0.98 0.39 -51.58
CA PRO A 11 0.04 1.29 -51.11
C PRO A 11 0.83 0.68 -49.95
N ARG A 12 2.12 0.44 -50.18
CA ARG A 12 3.12 0.21 -49.12
C ARG A 12 3.13 1.42 -48.20
N ARG A 13 2.44 1.34 -47.06
CA ARG A 13 2.70 2.21 -45.92
C ARG A 13 4.15 2.00 -45.48
N THR A 14 4.98 2.96 -45.86
CA THR A 14 6.31 3.18 -45.30
C THR A 14 6.21 3.18 -43.78
N ALA A 15 6.75 2.14 -43.15
CA ALA A 15 7.02 2.13 -41.73
C ALA A 15 7.92 3.34 -41.42
N ALA A 16 7.45 4.20 -40.52
CA ALA A 16 8.26 5.26 -39.96
C ALA A 16 9.53 4.65 -39.34
N PRO A 17 10.70 5.30 -39.48
CA PRO A 17 11.93 4.78 -38.89
C PRO A 17 11.75 4.72 -37.37
N ALA A 18 12.03 3.55 -36.80
CA ALA A 18 12.19 3.38 -35.37
C ALA A 18 13.19 4.43 -34.83
N PRO A 19 12.95 5.03 -33.65
CA PRO A 19 13.88 6.00 -33.09
C PRO A 19 15.25 5.34 -32.94
N ALA A 20 16.23 5.90 -33.66
CA ALA A 20 17.62 5.52 -33.58
C ALA A 20 18.12 5.60 -32.13
N SER A 21 18.53 4.44 -31.61
CA SER A 21 19.64 4.25 -30.68
C SER A 21 19.88 5.35 -29.62
N ARG A 22 19.13 5.30 -28.51
CA ARG A 22 19.60 5.86 -27.22
C ARG A 22 20.74 5.03 -26.59
N GLY A 23 21.01 3.83 -27.11
CA GLY A 23 22.05 2.93 -26.57
C GLY A 23 23.49 3.29 -26.95
N THR A 24 23.72 3.97 -28.08
CA THR A 24 25.09 4.28 -28.54
C THR A 24 25.70 5.49 -27.83
N SER A 25 24.92 6.52 -27.50
CA SER A 25 25.42 7.66 -26.72
C SER A 25 25.63 7.29 -25.25
N ALA A 26 24.72 6.51 -24.66
CA ALA A 26 24.87 5.98 -23.31
C ALA A 26 26.08 5.02 -23.21
N GLY A 27 26.29 4.15 -24.20
CA GLY A 27 27.44 3.24 -24.21
C GLY A 27 28.81 3.91 -24.44
N VAL A 28 28.85 5.04 -25.15
CA VAL A 28 30.07 5.85 -25.32
C VAL A 28 30.35 6.71 -24.08
N SER A 29 29.32 7.28 -23.45
CA SER A 29 29.44 7.96 -22.14
C SER A 29 29.94 6.97 -21.09
N LEU A 30 29.30 5.79 -20.99
CA LEU A 30 29.68 4.77 -20.02
C LEU A 30 31.14 4.34 -20.17
N ARG A 31 31.67 4.18 -21.39
CA ARG A 31 33.09 3.85 -21.60
C ARG A 31 34.03 4.98 -21.16
N ALA A 32 33.71 6.23 -21.46
CA ALA A 32 34.51 7.37 -21.04
C ALA A 32 34.47 7.53 -19.51
N ASP A 33 33.28 7.42 -18.92
CA ASP A 33 33.04 7.52 -17.48
C ASP A 33 33.69 6.37 -16.71
N VAL A 34 33.66 5.14 -17.26
CA VAL A 34 34.39 3.98 -16.72
C VAL A 34 35.90 4.22 -16.78
N THR A 35 36.43 4.77 -17.88
CA THR A 35 37.86 5.06 -18.00
C THR A 35 38.30 6.12 -16.97
N GLU A 36 37.48 7.15 -16.75
CA GLU A 36 37.73 8.20 -15.78
C GLU A 36 37.60 7.69 -14.32
N LEU A 37 36.67 6.77 -14.07
CA LEU A 37 36.53 6.08 -12.79
C LEU A 37 37.73 5.18 -12.51
N THR A 38 38.16 4.40 -13.51
CA THR A 38 39.35 3.56 -13.44
C THR A 38 40.57 4.41 -13.10
N ALA A 39 40.74 5.56 -13.77
CA ALA A 39 41.82 6.50 -13.48
C ALA A 39 41.74 7.08 -12.05
N ALA A 40 40.56 7.46 -11.58
CA ALA A 40 40.36 7.96 -10.22
C ALA A 40 40.67 6.88 -9.15
N CYS A 41 40.20 5.65 -9.34
CA CYS A 41 40.56 4.51 -8.48
C CYS A 41 42.06 4.22 -8.51
N LEU A 42 42.70 4.34 -9.68
CA LEU A 42 44.15 4.18 -9.86
C LEU A 42 44.92 5.24 -9.05
N SER A 43 44.53 6.51 -9.16
CA SER A 43 45.18 7.63 -8.45
C SER A 43 45.10 7.46 -6.93
N LEU A 44 43.97 6.99 -6.40
CA LEU A 44 43.83 6.71 -4.97
C LEU A 44 44.63 5.49 -4.52
N ALA A 45 44.72 4.45 -5.36
CA ALA A 45 45.53 3.27 -5.08
C ALA A 45 47.05 3.60 -5.07
N VAL A 46 47.50 4.42 -6.01
CA VAL A 46 48.89 4.92 -6.07
C VAL A 46 49.19 5.82 -4.87
N GLY A 47 48.27 6.73 -4.51
CA GLY A 47 48.40 7.56 -3.31
C GLY A 47 48.51 6.74 -2.02
N ALA A 48 47.75 5.66 -1.90
CA ALA A 48 47.81 4.78 -0.73
C ALA A 48 49.17 4.06 -0.59
N ALA A 49 49.84 3.74 -1.71
CA ALA A 49 51.18 3.17 -1.72
C ALA A 49 52.26 4.18 -1.26
N ASP A 50 52.06 5.47 -1.56
CA ASP A 50 52.92 6.58 -1.12
C ASP A 50 52.57 7.10 0.29
N SER A 51 51.76 6.36 1.05
CA SER A 51 51.26 6.70 2.41
C SER A 51 50.35 7.92 2.48
N THR A 52 49.82 8.40 1.35
CA THR A 52 48.71 9.35 1.31
C THR A 52 47.40 8.58 1.37
N ALA A 53 46.76 8.56 2.54
CA ALA A 53 45.46 7.94 2.69
C ALA A 53 44.41 8.74 1.88
N PRO A 54 43.55 8.07 1.09
CA PRO A 54 42.48 8.73 0.37
C PRO A 54 41.53 9.42 1.34
N THR A 55 41.17 10.66 1.03
CA THR A 55 40.28 11.47 1.87
C THR A 55 38.84 11.02 1.72
N ASP A 56 38.00 11.33 2.72
CA ASP A 56 36.57 11.05 2.63
C ASP A 56 35.90 11.79 1.45
N GLN A 57 36.49 12.90 1.00
CA GLN A 57 36.04 13.65 -0.17
C GLN A 57 36.28 12.87 -1.48
N ASP A 58 37.43 12.23 -1.64
CA ASP A 58 37.73 11.40 -2.82
C ASP A 58 36.74 10.22 -2.96
N ILE A 59 36.38 9.63 -1.82
CA ILE A 59 35.39 8.53 -1.75
C ILE A 59 33.99 9.06 -2.06
N ALA A 60 33.64 10.25 -1.58
CA ALA A 60 32.34 10.88 -1.87
C ALA A 60 32.17 11.22 -3.35
N GLU A 61 33.22 11.67 -4.04
CA GLU A 61 33.18 11.95 -5.49
C GLU A 61 32.92 10.68 -6.31
N LEU A 62 33.53 9.55 -5.93
CA LEU A 62 33.23 8.24 -6.53
C LEU A 62 31.78 7.82 -6.25
N GLY A 63 31.28 8.05 -5.04
CA GLY A 63 29.87 7.81 -4.71
C GLY A 63 28.91 8.65 -5.55
N ALA A 64 29.23 9.93 -5.78
CA ALA A 64 28.42 10.83 -6.60
C ALA A 64 28.29 10.36 -8.06
N ARG A 65 29.34 9.75 -8.62
CA ARG A 65 29.31 9.12 -9.96
C ARG A 65 28.38 7.89 -9.99
N ALA A 66 28.43 7.04 -8.96
CA ALA A 66 27.51 5.91 -8.85
C ALA A 66 26.04 6.36 -8.75
N ALA A 67 25.78 7.46 -8.02
CA ALA A 67 24.46 8.09 -7.98
C ALA A 67 24.03 8.63 -9.36
N GLN A 68 24.91 9.30 -10.11
CA GLN A 68 24.62 9.72 -11.49
C GLN A 68 24.20 8.56 -12.39
N TRP A 69 24.93 7.44 -12.34
CA TRP A 69 24.59 6.24 -13.11
C TRP A 69 23.27 5.59 -12.69
N ALA A 70 22.90 5.67 -11.41
CA ALA A 70 21.58 5.26 -10.94
C ALA A 70 20.47 6.08 -11.62
N ARG A 71 20.64 7.42 -11.74
CA ARG A 71 19.68 8.29 -12.45
C ARG A 71 19.60 7.98 -13.95
N GLU A 72 20.71 7.57 -14.54
CA GLU A 72 20.78 7.18 -15.97
C GLU A 72 20.25 5.77 -16.23
N GLY A 73 19.90 5.00 -15.18
CA GLY A 73 19.33 3.67 -15.28
C GLY A 73 20.36 2.57 -15.61
N VAL A 74 21.64 2.82 -15.35
CA VAL A 74 22.70 1.82 -15.54
C VAL A 74 22.57 0.74 -14.47
N PRO A 75 22.48 -0.56 -14.82
CA PRO A 75 22.34 -1.62 -13.83
C PRO A 75 23.51 -1.65 -12.82
N LEU A 76 23.22 -1.77 -11.52
CA LEU A 76 24.23 -1.85 -10.44
C LEU A 76 25.35 -2.87 -10.74
N ARG A 77 25.00 -4.02 -11.35
CA ARG A 77 25.98 -5.04 -11.74
C ARG A 77 27.06 -4.51 -12.70
N ALA A 78 26.70 -3.60 -13.61
CA ALA A 78 27.62 -3.02 -14.58
C ALA A 78 28.50 -1.96 -13.91
N VAL A 79 27.91 -1.17 -13.01
CA VAL A 79 28.63 -0.22 -12.15
C VAL A 79 29.68 -0.95 -11.32
N LEU A 80 29.30 -2.01 -10.60
CA LEU A 80 30.23 -2.81 -9.78
C LEU A 80 31.32 -3.49 -10.61
N ALA A 81 30.99 -4.00 -11.80
CA ALA A 81 31.98 -4.58 -12.71
C ALA A 81 33.06 -3.57 -13.11
N ALA A 82 32.67 -2.33 -13.44
CA ALA A 82 33.60 -1.26 -13.76
C ALA A 82 34.50 -0.88 -12.58
N TYR A 83 33.95 -0.80 -11.36
CA TYR A 83 34.77 -0.58 -10.15
C TYR A 83 35.78 -1.71 -9.95
N HIS A 84 35.35 -2.96 -10.07
CA HIS A 84 36.22 -4.12 -9.87
C HIS A 84 37.35 -4.18 -10.90
N GLU A 85 37.05 -3.88 -12.17
CA GLU A 85 38.04 -3.81 -13.24
C GLU A 85 39.07 -2.70 -12.98
N GLY A 86 38.62 -1.49 -12.62
CA GLY A 86 39.54 -0.39 -12.30
C GLY A 86 40.41 -0.66 -11.07
N VAL A 87 39.86 -1.36 -10.09
CA VAL A 87 40.56 -1.82 -8.89
C VAL A 87 41.65 -2.85 -9.25
N GLN A 88 41.34 -3.86 -10.08
CA GLN A 88 42.33 -4.84 -10.53
C GLN A 88 43.50 -4.17 -11.26
N MET A 89 43.22 -3.25 -12.18
CA MET A 89 44.26 -2.48 -12.87
C MET A 89 45.12 -1.65 -11.90
N GLY A 90 44.50 -1.07 -10.86
CA GLY A 90 45.22 -0.35 -9.81
C GLY A 90 46.11 -1.25 -8.95
N TRP A 91 45.65 -2.47 -8.64
CA TRP A 91 46.44 -3.44 -7.89
C TRP A 91 47.69 -3.85 -8.64
N ASP A 92 47.57 -4.17 -9.94
CA ASP A 92 48.70 -4.64 -10.74
C ASP A 92 49.87 -3.63 -10.73
N LEU A 93 49.57 -2.33 -10.86
CA LEU A 93 50.57 -1.26 -10.78
C LEU A 93 51.20 -1.11 -9.39
N VAL A 94 50.40 -1.21 -8.32
CA VAL A 94 50.89 -1.09 -6.94
C VAL A 94 51.71 -2.33 -6.55
N ALA A 95 51.29 -3.51 -6.98
CA ALA A 95 51.94 -4.79 -6.70
C ALA A 95 53.32 -4.85 -7.35
N GLU A 96 53.46 -4.44 -8.61
CA GLU A 96 54.76 -4.36 -9.30
C GLU A 96 55.75 -3.46 -8.54
N ARG A 97 55.30 -2.29 -8.09
CA ARG A 97 56.15 -1.34 -7.36
C ARG A 97 56.49 -1.81 -5.95
N ALA A 98 55.55 -2.43 -5.25
CA ALA A 98 55.76 -2.95 -3.90
C ALA A 98 56.64 -4.23 -3.89
N ALA A 99 56.53 -5.07 -4.92
CA ALA A 99 57.37 -6.26 -5.08
C ALA A 99 58.87 -5.91 -5.14
N ASN A 100 59.22 -4.79 -5.79
CA ASN A 100 60.59 -4.28 -5.89
C ASN A 100 61.17 -3.80 -4.53
N ASN A 101 60.32 -3.54 -3.53
CA ASN A 101 60.71 -3.03 -2.21
C ASN A 101 60.68 -4.08 -1.10
N GLY A 102 60.40 -5.36 -1.44
CA GLY A 102 60.41 -6.49 -0.51
C GLY A 102 59.02 -6.93 -0.01
N THR A 103 58.98 -8.14 0.55
CA THR A 103 57.73 -8.84 0.91
C THR A 103 56.90 -8.14 1.99
N ALA A 104 57.54 -7.47 2.94
CA ALA A 104 56.84 -6.70 3.99
C ALA A 104 56.09 -5.50 3.42
N GLN A 105 56.67 -4.83 2.42
CA GLN A 105 56.03 -3.68 1.75
C GLN A 105 54.85 -4.13 0.89
N LEU A 106 54.97 -5.28 0.21
CA LEU A 106 53.88 -5.90 -0.53
C LEU A 106 52.70 -6.27 0.39
N ALA A 107 52.96 -6.85 1.57
CA ALA A 107 51.91 -7.16 2.54
C ALA A 107 51.20 -5.90 3.08
N LYS A 108 51.94 -4.82 3.33
CA LYS A 108 51.36 -3.52 3.74
C LYS A 108 50.49 -2.92 2.63
N ALA A 109 50.96 -2.96 1.39
CA ALA A 109 50.21 -2.50 0.23
C ALA A 109 48.93 -3.31 0.01
N ALA A 110 48.99 -4.64 0.11
CA ALA A 110 47.81 -5.51 0.01
C ALA A 110 46.75 -5.17 1.05
N LYS A 111 47.16 -4.96 2.32
CA LYS A 111 46.23 -4.60 3.39
C LYS A 111 45.58 -3.23 3.18
N ALA A 112 46.36 -2.23 2.74
CA ALA A 112 45.84 -0.90 2.42
C ALA A 112 44.86 -0.94 1.25
N PHE A 113 45.18 -1.74 0.23
CA PHE A 113 44.36 -1.92 -0.97
C PHE A 113 43.01 -2.57 -0.66
N VAL A 114 42.98 -3.66 0.11
CA VAL A 114 41.73 -4.31 0.53
C VAL A 114 40.84 -3.33 1.31
N GLY A 115 41.41 -2.53 2.21
CA GLY A 115 40.66 -1.52 2.95
C GLY A 115 40.12 -0.39 2.07
N LEU A 116 40.88 0.02 1.05
CA LEU A 116 40.41 1.02 0.09
C LEU A 116 39.27 0.48 -0.77
N PHE A 117 39.41 -0.75 -1.26
CA PHE A 117 38.38 -1.41 -2.05
C PHE A 117 37.06 -1.53 -1.30
N ASP A 118 37.10 -1.97 -0.04
CA ASP A 118 35.93 -2.10 0.83
C ASP A 118 35.22 -0.74 1.02
N ARG A 119 36.00 0.33 1.28
CA ARG A 119 35.46 1.69 1.42
C ARG A 119 34.81 2.21 0.14
N ILE A 120 35.49 2.06 -1.01
CA ILE A 120 34.96 2.54 -2.31
C ILE A 120 33.71 1.77 -2.71
N SER A 121 33.76 0.43 -2.65
CA SER A 121 32.64 -0.43 -3.05
C SER A 121 31.41 -0.19 -2.17
N THR A 122 31.61 -0.03 -0.85
CA THR A 122 30.54 0.30 0.09
C THR A 122 29.94 1.68 -0.19
N ALA A 123 30.78 2.72 -0.37
CA ALA A 123 30.30 4.07 -0.63
C ALA A 123 29.57 4.18 -1.97
N ALA A 124 30.09 3.56 -3.04
CA ALA A 124 29.45 3.54 -4.35
C ALA A 124 28.11 2.79 -4.34
N SER A 125 28.06 1.62 -3.67
CA SER A 125 26.82 0.85 -3.55
C SER A 125 25.77 1.58 -2.71
N ALA A 126 26.18 2.22 -1.61
CA ALA A 126 25.29 3.02 -0.77
C ALA A 126 24.73 4.21 -1.55
N ALA A 127 25.59 5.01 -2.20
CA ALA A 127 25.16 6.17 -2.98
C ALA A 127 24.22 5.78 -4.15
N TYR A 128 24.49 4.67 -4.83
CA TYR A 128 23.62 4.15 -5.88
C TYR A 128 22.24 3.75 -5.33
N VAL A 129 22.20 3.02 -4.20
CA VAL A 129 20.95 2.59 -3.57
C VAL A 129 20.18 3.79 -3.00
N ASP A 130 20.86 4.74 -2.36
CA ASP A 130 20.27 5.96 -1.82
C ASP A 130 19.63 6.80 -2.94
N GLU A 131 20.28 6.91 -4.10
CA GLU A 131 19.71 7.59 -5.26
C GLU A 131 18.47 6.86 -5.81
N LEU A 132 18.50 5.53 -5.95
CA LEU A 132 17.30 4.78 -6.34
C LEU A 132 16.15 4.96 -5.36
N GLN A 133 16.45 5.01 -4.06
CA GLN A 133 15.46 5.28 -3.01
C GLN A 133 14.94 6.71 -3.08
N ALA A 134 15.79 7.68 -3.39
CA ALA A 134 15.39 9.08 -3.57
C ALA A 134 14.41 9.23 -4.73
N VAL A 135 14.70 8.65 -5.90
CA VAL A 135 13.80 8.66 -7.06
C VAL A 135 12.46 7.98 -6.74
N ALA A 136 12.50 6.83 -6.06
CA ALA A 136 11.27 6.16 -5.62
C ALA A 136 10.46 7.00 -4.62
N SER A 137 11.15 7.70 -3.70
CA SER A 137 10.53 8.60 -2.73
C SER A 137 9.91 9.83 -3.38
N GLU A 138 10.54 10.40 -4.41
CA GLU A 138 9.97 11.50 -5.19
C GLU A 138 8.70 11.06 -5.90
N HIS A 139 8.72 9.89 -6.55
CA HIS A 139 7.52 9.34 -7.19
C HIS A 139 6.39 9.07 -6.18
N HIS A 140 6.73 8.55 -5.00
CA HIS A 140 5.77 8.34 -3.92
C HIS A 140 5.19 9.67 -3.41
N THR A 141 6.01 10.70 -3.29
CA THR A 141 5.60 12.05 -2.86
C THR A 141 4.68 12.71 -3.88
N ALA A 142 5.00 12.57 -5.17
CA ALA A 142 4.17 13.04 -6.27
C ALA A 142 2.80 12.33 -6.28
N ALA A 143 2.80 11.00 -6.16
CA ALA A 143 1.57 10.22 -6.03
C ALA A 143 0.74 10.63 -4.80
N HIS A 144 1.39 10.83 -3.65
CA HIS A 144 0.73 11.29 -2.42
C HIS A 144 0.10 12.68 -2.61
N THR A 145 0.78 13.59 -3.28
CA THR A 145 0.26 14.94 -3.59
C THR A 145 -0.96 14.86 -4.50
N VAL A 146 -0.95 13.97 -5.51
CA VAL A 146 -2.10 13.73 -6.38
C VAL A 146 -3.27 13.11 -5.61
N VAL A 147 -3.02 12.13 -4.74
CA VAL A 147 -4.08 11.53 -3.90
C VAL A 147 -4.70 12.60 -3.02
N THR A 148 -3.91 13.39 -2.31
CA THR A 148 -4.41 14.49 -1.47
C THR A 148 -5.24 15.50 -2.27
N ALA A 149 -4.82 15.82 -3.51
CA ALA A 149 -5.58 16.69 -4.40
C ALA A 149 -6.91 16.06 -4.87
N LEU A 150 -6.93 14.75 -5.15
CA LEU A 150 -8.14 14.00 -5.50
C LEU A 150 -9.11 13.90 -4.32
N LEU A 151 -8.61 13.64 -3.11
CA LEU A 151 -9.45 13.51 -1.91
C LEU A 151 -9.97 14.85 -1.42
N SER A 152 -9.20 15.93 -1.57
CA SER A 152 -9.66 17.28 -1.25
C SER A 152 -10.57 17.88 -2.33
N GLY A 153 -10.59 17.33 -3.55
CA GLY A 153 -11.36 17.83 -4.69
C GLY A 153 -10.77 19.08 -5.35
N HIS A 154 -9.54 19.48 -4.99
CA HIS A 154 -8.93 20.72 -5.47
C HIS A 154 -7.75 20.45 -6.39
N ASN A 155 -7.77 21.03 -7.60
CA ASN A 155 -6.63 21.06 -8.54
C ASN A 155 -6.02 19.71 -8.93
N ALA A 156 -6.72 18.57 -8.73
CA ALA A 156 -6.19 17.24 -8.97
C ALA A 156 -5.58 17.06 -10.37
N ARG A 157 -6.26 17.53 -11.43
CA ARG A 157 -5.77 17.47 -12.81
C ARG A 157 -4.48 18.26 -13.02
N SER A 158 -4.38 19.44 -12.42
CA SER A 158 -3.19 20.30 -12.53
C SER A 158 -1.99 19.69 -11.81
N VAL A 159 -2.19 19.19 -10.59
CA VAL A 159 -1.16 18.51 -9.80
C VAL A 159 -0.70 17.23 -10.50
N ALA A 160 -1.64 16.41 -10.99
CA ALA A 160 -1.32 15.19 -11.71
C ALA A 160 -0.48 15.45 -12.97
N ARG A 161 -0.83 16.50 -13.74
CA ARG A 161 -0.04 16.92 -14.91
C ARG A 161 1.38 17.37 -14.54
N GLN A 162 1.55 18.10 -13.44
CA GLN A 162 2.87 18.52 -12.95
C GLN A 162 3.70 17.32 -12.46
N SER A 163 3.03 16.34 -11.86
CA SER A 163 3.63 15.10 -11.37
C SER A 163 3.84 14.03 -12.44
N GLY A 164 3.40 14.25 -13.68
CA GLY A 164 3.48 13.27 -14.77
C GLY A 164 2.59 12.03 -14.57
N ILE A 165 1.54 12.13 -13.74
CA ILE A 165 0.60 11.06 -13.42
C ILE A 165 -0.66 11.25 -14.26
N GLU A 166 -1.08 10.20 -14.97
CA GLU A 166 -2.34 10.20 -15.72
C GLU A 166 -3.51 9.86 -14.79
N LEU A 167 -4.53 10.72 -14.75
CA LEU A 167 -5.76 10.44 -14.01
C LEU A 167 -6.70 9.60 -14.86
N ALA A 168 -7.34 8.62 -14.23
CA ALA A 168 -8.43 7.87 -14.84
C ALA A 168 -9.75 8.66 -14.75
N ASP A 169 -10.70 8.31 -15.60
CA ASP A 169 -12.04 8.94 -15.59
C ASP A 169 -12.87 8.49 -14.38
N CYS A 170 -12.66 7.25 -13.91
CA CYS A 170 -13.29 6.69 -12.73
C CYS A 170 -12.28 5.89 -11.88
N TYR A 171 -12.63 5.71 -10.61
CA TYR A 171 -11.86 4.99 -9.63
C TYR A 171 -12.77 4.07 -8.80
N THR A 172 -12.30 2.87 -8.52
CA THR A 172 -12.75 2.09 -7.36
C THR A 172 -12.06 2.66 -6.12
N VAL A 173 -12.84 3.31 -5.26
CA VAL A 173 -12.41 3.96 -4.02
C VAL A 173 -12.61 2.97 -2.87
N LEU A 174 -11.53 2.68 -2.13
CA LEU A 174 -11.57 1.84 -0.96
C LEU A 174 -11.12 2.62 0.28
N ALA A 175 -11.88 2.52 1.37
CA ALA A 175 -11.38 2.76 2.71
C ALA A 175 -11.03 1.41 3.33
N VAL A 176 -9.83 1.29 3.89
CA VAL A 176 -9.31 0.02 4.41
C VAL A 176 -8.87 0.22 5.85
N SER A 177 -9.23 -0.72 6.72
CA SER A 177 -8.67 -0.89 8.06
C SER A 177 -7.86 -2.19 8.12
N ILE A 178 -6.65 -2.08 8.67
CA ILE A 178 -5.70 -3.18 8.83
C ILE A 178 -5.53 -3.44 10.33
N GLY A 179 -5.88 -4.65 10.76
CA GLY A 179 -5.71 -5.06 12.15
C GLY A 179 -4.24 -5.10 12.60
N ALA A 180 -4.03 -5.27 13.90
CA ALA A 180 -2.70 -5.47 14.47
C ALA A 180 -2.13 -6.83 14.04
N HIS A 181 -0.86 -6.85 13.68
CA HIS A 181 -0.13 -8.11 13.46
C HIS A 181 0.18 -8.79 14.80
N ALA A 182 0.26 -10.12 14.82
CA ALA A 182 0.55 -10.88 16.06
C ALA A 182 1.82 -10.39 16.77
N ASP A 183 2.91 -10.21 16.01
CA ASP A 183 4.19 -9.70 16.52
C ASP A 183 4.15 -8.26 17.06
N GLU A 184 3.10 -7.46 16.81
CA GLU A 184 2.98 -6.14 17.44
C GLU A 184 2.73 -6.24 18.95
N SER A 185 2.23 -7.38 19.41
CA SER A 185 2.01 -7.67 20.84
C SER A 185 3.24 -8.29 21.51
N ASN A 186 4.32 -8.57 20.74
CA ASN A 186 5.52 -9.20 21.27
C ASN A 186 6.40 -8.15 22.00
N PRO A 187 6.62 -8.29 23.33
CA PRO A 187 7.41 -7.32 24.10
C PRO A 187 8.88 -7.23 23.66
N SER A 188 9.40 -8.27 23.01
CA SER A 188 10.79 -8.35 22.54
C SER A 188 11.02 -7.62 21.21
N LEU A 189 9.95 -7.18 20.52
CA LEU A 189 10.05 -6.50 19.23
C LEU A 189 9.54 -5.07 19.33
N PRO A 190 10.26 -4.08 18.78
CA PRO A 190 9.74 -2.72 18.70
C PRO A 190 8.51 -2.65 17.78
N ARG A 191 7.32 -2.43 18.37
CA ARG A 191 6.04 -2.32 17.65
C ARG A 191 6.07 -1.42 16.39
N PRO A 192 6.72 -0.23 16.39
CA PRO A 192 6.79 0.61 15.19
C PRO A 192 7.50 -0.06 14.00
N ILE A 193 8.47 -0.93 14.25
CA ILE A 193 9.20 -1.65 13.19
C ILE A 193 8.31 -2.73 12.58
N VAL A 194 7.60 -3.49 13.41
CA VAL A 194 6.64 -4.52 12.96
C VAL A 194 5.52 -3.88 12.14
N ALA A 195 4.93 -2.80 12.64
CA ALA A 195 3.89 -2.04 11.96
C ALA A 195 4.34 -1.51 10.59
N ARG A 196 5.58 -0.99 10.49
CA ARG A 196 6.18 -0.54 9.21
C ARG A 196 6.43 -1.70 8.24
N ARG A 197 6.90 -2.85 8.72
CA ARG A 197 7.09 -4.05 7.89
C ARG A 197 5.77 -4.55 7.32
N LYS A 198 4.73 -4.60 8.16
CA LYS A 198 3.35 -4.91 7.73
C LYS A 198 2.90 -3.97 6.61
N LEU A 199 3.01 -2.66 6.81
CA LEU A 199 2.63 -1.67 5.80
C LEU A 199 3.40 -1.86 4.49
N ARG A 200 4.71 -2.11 4.54
CA ARG A 200 5.52 -2.35 3.33
C ARG A 200 5.07 -3.58 2.55
N ARG A 201 4.69 -4.67 3.24
CA ARG A 201 4.14 -5.87 2.58
C ARG A 201 2.82 -5.57 1.88
N VAL A 202 1.93 -4.83 2.54
CA VAL A 202 0.64 -4.39 1.98
C VAL A 202 0.85 -3.50 0.75
N GLN A 203 1.77 -2.53 0.81
CA GLN A 203 2.08 -1.66 -0.33
C GLN A 203 2.71 -2.43 -1.50
N ALA A 204 3.59 -3.39 -1.22
CA ALA A 204 4.18 -4.25 -2.24
C ALA A 204 3.10 -5.11 -2.93
N GLU A 205 2.20 -5.72 -2.15
CA GLU A 205 1.09 -6.51 -2.70
C GLU A 205 0.08 -5.65 -3.48
N LEU A 206 -0.17 -4.43 -3.04
CA LEU A 206 -1.01 -3.49 -3.78
C LEU A 206 -0.40 -3.14 -5.14
N ALA A 207 0.92 -2.95 -5.19
CA ALA A 207 1.64 -2.65 -6.43
C ALA A 207 1.71 -3.85 -7.39
N THR A 208 1.73 -5.08 -6.90
CA THR A 208 1.71 -6.29 -7.75
C THR A 208 0.30 -6.65 -8.23
N ALA A 209 -0.72 -6.38 -7.42
CA ALA A 209 -2.11 -6.70 -7.72
C ALA A 209 -2.76 -5.82 -8.79
N CYS A 210 -2.25 -4.60 -9.00
CA CYS A 210 -2.86 -3.61 -9.89
C CYS A 210 -2.01 -3.42 -11.15
N GLU A 211 -2.61 -3.57 -12.33
CA GLU A 211 -1.92 -3.35 -13.61
C GLU A 211 -1.50 -1.89 -13.82
N ARG A 212 -2.34 -0.96 -13.32
CA ARG A 212 -2.05 0.48 -13.27
C ARG A 212 -1.66 0.86 -11.85
N SER A 213 -0.67 1.74 -11.73
CA SER A 213 -0.19 2.22 -10.43
C SER A 213 -1.35 2.75 -9.58
N PRO A 214 -1.70 2.07 -8.47
CA PRO A 214 -2.77 2.51 -7.60
C PRO A 214 -2.31 3.76 -6.84
N LEU A 215 -3.25 4.68 -6.66
CA LEU A 215 -3.03 5.90 -5.88
C LEU A 215 -3.49 5.61 -4.46
N SER A 216 -2.60 5.69 -3.46
CA SER A 216 -2.96 5.30 -2.09
C SER A 216 -2.36 6.23 -1.03
N MET A 217 -3.10 6.41 0.07
CA MET A 217 -2.61 6.96 1.32
C MET A 217 -2.86 5.93 2.42
N LEU A 218 -1.84 5.15 2.74
CA LEU A 218 -1.92 4.06 3.72
C LEU A 218 -1.01 4.33 4.91
N SER A 219 -1.53 4.02 6.09
CA SER A 219 -0.81 3.92 7.35
C SER A 219 -0.78 2.46 7.81
N SER A 220 -0.09 2.17 8.92
CA SER A 220 -0.06 0.84 9.52
C SER A 220 -1.43 0.34 10.03
N GLU A 221 -2.41 1.23 10.15
CA GLU A 221 -3.77 0.92 10.63
C GLU A 221 -4.80 0.90 9.49
N GLY A 222 -4.42 1.34 8.28
CA GLY A 222 -5.35 1.50 7.17
C GLY A 222 -5.20 2.83 6.44
N GLY A 223 -6.18 3.15 5.58
CA GLY A 223 -6.24 4.40 4.83
C GLY A 223 -7.08 4.28 3.56
N THR A 224 -6.80 5.13 2.57
CA THR A 224 -7.55 5.20 1.32
C THR A 224 -6.75 4.60 0.16
N ILE A 225 -7.41 3.81 -0.68
CA ILE A 225 -6.86 3.27 -1.93
C ILE A 225 -7.78 3.69 -3.09
N LEU A 226 -7.19 4.26 -4.14
CA LEU A 226 -7.86 4.67 -5.36
C LEU A 226 -7.30 3.83 -6.51
N ILE A 227 -8.13 2.96 -7.06
CA ILE A 227 -7.75 2.02 -8.11
C ILE A 227 -8.35 2.51 -9.42
N PRO A 228 -7.55 2.81 -10.45
CA PRO A 228 -8.06 3.25 -11.74
C PRO A 228 -9.05 2.26 -12.36
N GLY A 229 -10.19 2.77 -12.83
CA GLY A 229 -11.23 1.98 -13.48
C GLY A 229 -12.27 1.41 -12.52
N GLU A 230 -13.23 0.69 -13.10
CA GLU A 230 -14.24 -0.07 -12.38
C GLU A 230 -13.81 -1.53 -12.26
N HIS A 231 -13.99 -2.10 -11.08
CA HIS A 231 -13.61 -3.47 -10.76
C HIS A 231 -14.79 -4.21 -10.15
N ASP A 232 -14.97 -5.47 -10.54
CA ASP A 232 -16.07 -6.28 -10.04
C ASP A 232 -15.86 -6.76 -8.60
N ASP A 233 -16.91 -7.37 -8.05
CA ASP A 233 -16.92 -7.77 -6.65
C ASP A 233 -15.91 -8.88 -6.34
N GLU A 234 -15.71 -9.81 -7.28
CA GLU A 234 -14.77 -10.91 -7.14
C GLU A 234 -13.33 -10.40 -7.09
N TRP A 235 -12.99 -9.45 -7.97
CA TRP A 235 -11.68 -8.83 -8.01
C TRP A 235 -11.38 -8.06 -6.72
N VAL A 236 -12.33 -7.24 -6.23
CA VAL A 236 -12.15 -6.47 -4.98
C VAL A 236 -12.01 -7.40 -3.78
N SER A 237 -12.83 -8.45 -3.68
CA SER A 237 -12.72 -9.45 -2.60
C SER A 237 -11.40 -10.21 -2.64
N SER A 238 -10.91 -10.54 -3.85
CA SER A 238 -9.61 -11.17 -4.05
C SER A 238 -8.46 -10.25 -3.64
N LEU A 239 -8.51 -8.97 -4.02
CA LEU A 239 -7.54 -7.96 -3.59
C LEU A 239 -7.47 -7.88 -2.06
N VAL A 240 -8.61 -7.70 -1.39
CA VAL A 240 -8.64 -7.55 0.08
C VAL A 240 -8.13 -8.79 0.80
N SER A 241 -8.40 -9.98 0.25
CA SER A 241 -7.84 -11.23 0.76
C SER A 241 -6.32 -11.32 0.60
N ARG A 242 -5.77 -10.88 -0.55
CA ARG A 242 -4.32 -10.77 -0.74
C ARG A 242 -3.68 -9.75 0.19
N LEU A 243 -4.29 -8.59 0.37
CA LEU A 243 -3.81 -7.57 1.31
C LEU A 243 -3.82 -8.09 2.75
N SER A 244 -4.83 -8.86 3.14
CA SER A 244 -4.88 -9.50 4.47
C SER A 244 -3.77 -10.54 4.66
N ALA A 245 -3.52 -11.37 3.65
CA ALA A 245 -2.43 -12.35 3.67
C ALA A 245 -1.05 -11.67 3.71
N ALA A 246 -0.84 -10.60 2.93
CA ALA A 246 0.41 -9.83 2.94
C ALA A 246 0.61 -9.08 4.26
N ALA A 247 -0.46 -8.56 4.85
CA ALA A 247 -0.42 -7.95 6.16
C ALA A 247 -0.11 -8.98 7.26
N ASP A 248 -0.53 -10.23 7.09
CA ASP A 248 -0.68 -11.23 8.16
C ASP A 248 -1.52 -10.66 9.32
N ALA A 249 -2.62 -10.03 8.93
CA ALA A 249 -3.56 -9.36 9.82
C ALA A 249 -4.95 -9.28 9.15
N PRO A 250 -6.05 -9.25 9.93
CA PRO A 250 -7.39 -9.09 9.38
C PRO A 250 -7.53 -7.74 8.70
N VAL A 251 -8.13 -7.73 7.51
CA VAL A 251 -8.41 -6.50 6.75
C VAL A 251 -9.92 -6.35 6.57
N THR A 252 -10.41 -5.15 6.87
CA THR A 252 -11.79 -4.74 6.57
C THR A 252 -11.72 -3.61 5.55
N ALA A 253 -12.50 -3.71 4.49
CA ALA A 253 -12.55 -2.69 3.46
C ALA A 253 -13.99 -2.33 3.12
N THR A 254 -14.21 -1.06 2.79
CA THR A 254 -15.44 -0.59 2.18
C THR A 254 -15.14 -0.04 0.80
N VAL A 255 -16.09 -0.19 -0.12
CA VAL A 255 -15.86 0.11 -1.54
C VAL A 255 -17.01 0.89 -2.17
N ALA A 256 -16.63 1.83 -3.03
CA ALA A 256 -17.52 2.54 -3.94
C ALA A 256 -16.80 2.78 -5.27
N VAL A 257 -17.54 2.88 -6.37
CA VAL A 257 -17.02 3.29 -7.68
C VAL A 257 -17.48 4.72 -7.93
N SER A 258 -16.56 5.59 -8.34
CA SER A 258 -16.88 6.99 -8.59
C SER A 258 -16.09 7.60 -9.74
N ALA A 259 -16.65 8.62 -10.37
CA ALA A 259 -15.91 9.45 -11.31
C ALA A 259 -14.81 10.22 -10.56
N ALA A 260 -13.74 10.59 -11.26
CA ALA A 260 -12.59 11.27 -10.64
C ALA A 260 -12.96 12.56 -9.89
N ASN A 261 -14.02 13.27 -10.33
CA ASN A 261 -14.49 14.49 -9.68
C ASN A 261 -15.29 14.23 -8.39
N ASP A 262 -15.86 13.02 -8.24
CA ASP A 262 -16.69 12.62 -7.12
C ASP A 262 -15.90 11.83 -6.06
N VAL A 263 -14.60 11.59 -6.30
CA VAL A 263 -13.68 10.92 -5.37
C VAL A 263 -13.71 11.52 -3.95
N PRO A 264 -13.76 12.85 -3.72
CA PRO A 264 -13.90 13.41 -2.37
C PRO A 264 -15.13 12.85 -1.64
N THR A 265 -16.30 12.98 -2.26
CA THR A 265 -17.58 12.55 -1.67
C THR A 265 -17.63 11.04 -1.47
N SER A 266 -17.13 10.27 -2.44
CA SER A 266 -17.07 8.82 -2.31
C SER A 266 -16.07 8.36 -1.26
N SER A 267 -14.94 9.06 -1.10
CA SER A 267 -13.96 8.80 -0.04
C SER A 267 -14.60 8.99 1.34
N ASP A 268 -15.25 10.14 1.57
CA ASP A 268 -15.95 10.40 2.84
C ASP A 268 -16.99 9.31 3.11
N GLN A 269 -17.77 8.94 2.10
CA GLN A 269 -18.78 7.90 2.20
C GLN A 269 -18.17 6.53 2.55
N VAL A 270 -17.11 6.07 1.87
CA VAL A 270 -16.52 4.76 2.19
C VAL A 270 -15.88 4.74 3.58
N HIS A 271 -15.30 5.85 4.04
CA HIS A 271 -14.77 5.96 5.41
C HIS A 271 -15.87 5.94 6.45
N GLU A 272 -16.98 6.67 6.25
CA GLU A 272 -18.15 6.57 7.13
C GLU A 272 -18.71 5.14 7.19
N LEU A 273 -18.73 4.42 6.07
CA LEU A 273 -19.13 3.01 6.04
C LEU A 273 -18.13 2.12 6.79
N LEU A 274 -16.84 2.41 6.70
CA LEU A 274 -15.79 1.62 7.35
C LEU A 274 -15.90 1.76 8.87
N ASP A 275 -16.06 3.00 9.33
CA ASP A 275 -16.32 3.32 10.73
C ASP A 275 -17.57 2.57 11.22
N LEU A 276 -18.65 2.59 10.42
CA LEU A 276 -19.89 1.88 10.75
C LEU A 276 -19.67 0.36 10.84
N ALA A 277 -18.94 -0.23 9.89
CA ALA A 277 -18.62 -1.67 9.90
C ALA A 277 -17.83 -2.05 11.16
N GLN A 278 -16.85 -1.24 11.55
CA GLN A 278 -16.04 -1.45 12.76
C GLN A 278 -16.87 -1.28 14.04
N GLN A 279 -17.69 -0.22 14.12
CA GLN A 279 -18.58 0.06 15.25
C GLN A 279 -19.58 -1.07 15.50
N LEU A 280 -20.14 -1.62 14.42
CA LEU A 280 -21.05 -2.76 14.47
C LEU A 280 -20.32 -4.11 14.65
N ARG A 281 -18.98 -4.10 14.77
CA ARG A 281 -18.12 -5.28 14.90
C ARG A 281 -18.39 -6.32 13.81
N ARG A 282 -18.56 -5.84 12.57
CA ARG A 282 -18.68 -6.70 11.41
C ARG A 282 -17.38 -7.52 11.24
N PRO A 283 -17.46 -8.79 10.80
CA PRO A 283 -16.27 -9.59 10.57
C PRO A 283 -15.37 -8.95 9.49
N PRO A 284 -14.06 -9.23 9.50
CA PRO A 284 -13.18 -8.77 8.43
C PRO A 284 -13.69 -9.20 7.05
N GLY A 285 -13.62 -8.30 6.07
CA GLY A 285 -14.19 -8.52 4.74
C GLY A 285 -14.42 -7.23 3.96
N VAL A 286 -15.12 -7.35 2.84
CA VAL A 286 -15.48 -6.23 1.97
C VAL A 286 -16.95 -5.87 2.17
N TYR A 287 -17.22 -4.58 2.37
CA TYR A 287 -18.57 -4.05 2.56
C TYR A 287 -18.88 -2.93 1.56
N ARG A 288 -20.11 -2.89 1.07
CA ARG A 288 -20.65 -1.85 0.20
C ARG A 288 -21.77 -1.11 0.90
N MET A 289 -22.21 -0.02 0.28
CA MET A 289 -23.42 0.67 0.72
C MET A 289 -24.61 -0.28 0.80
N THR A 290 -24.76 -1.20 -0.16
CA THR A 290 -25.83 -2.19 -0.18
C THR A 290 -25.85 -3.11 1.05
N ASP A 291 -24.70 -3.33 1.68
CA ASP A 291 -24.56 -4.25 2.82
C ASP A 291 -24.91 -3.57 4.15
N LEU A 292 -24.80 -2.23 4.21
CA LEU A 292 -24.93 -1.43 5.43
C LEU A 292 -25.93 -0.26 5.28
N VAL A 293 -26.77 -0.26 4.23
CA VAL A 293 -27.60 0.89 3.87
C VAL A 293 -28.53 1.32 5.00
N LEU A 294 -29.11 0.37 5.73
CA LEU A 294 -30.04 0.66 6.83
C LEU A 294 -29.28 1.31 7.98
N GLU A 295 -28.18 0.70 8.39
CA GLU A 295 -27.35 1.19 9.47
C GLU A 295 -26.74 2.56 9.14
N TYR A 296 -26.34 2.76 7.89
CA TYR A 296 -25.83 4.03 7.38
C TYR A 296 -26.89 5.13 7.49
N GLN A 297 -28.13 4.87 7.09
CA GLN A 297 -29.22 5.84 7.25
C GLN A 297 -29.56 6.12 8.72
N LEU A 298 -29.41 5.13 9.61
CA LEU A 298 -29.62 5.30 11.05
C LEU A 298 -28.50 6.10 11.75
N THR A 299 -27.35 6.33 11.10
CA THR A 299 -26.35 7.28 11.61
C THR A 299 -26.81 8.73 11.47
N ARG A 300 -27.68 9.05 10.49
CA ARG A 300 -28.09 10.43 10.22
C ARG A 300 -29.03 10.96 11.30
N PRO A 301 -28.83 12.19 11.79
CA PRO A 301 -29.70 12.78 12.80
C PRO A 301 -31.10 12.98 12.22
N GLY A 302 -32.13 12.73 13.03
CA GLY A 302 -33.51 12.95 12.64
C GLY A 302 -34.53 12.38 13.61
N PRO A 303 -35.81 12.77 13.50
CA PRO A 303 -36.87 12.33 14.41
C PRO A 303 -37.07 10.81 14.38
N GLY A 304 -36.85 10.16 13.23
CA GLY A 304 -36.92 8.70 13.10
C GLY A 304 -35.86 7.97 13.93
N ARG A 305 -34.59 8.42 13.85
CA ARG A 305 -33.49 7.88 14.66
C ARG A 305 -33.77 8.06 16.16
N ALA A 306 -34.15 9.28 16.56
CA ALA A 306 -34.44 9.60 17.96
C ALA A 306 -35.66 8.82 18.53
N TYR A 307 -36.63 8.50 17.68
CA TYR A 307 -37.73 7.60 18.05
C TYR A 307 -37.21 6.17 18.23
N LEU A 308 -36.49 5.64 17.24
CA LEU A 308 -35.99 4.27 17.23
C LEU A 308 -35.06 3.96 18.41
N SER A 309 -34.19 4.90 18.81
CA SER A 309 -33.32 4.68 19.97
C SER A 309 -34.06 4.52 21.30
N ARG A 310 -35.26 5.13 21.42
CA ARG A 310 -36.11 5.04 22.61
C ARG A 310 -37.02 3.82 22.64
N VAL A 311 -37.22 3.13 21.52
CA VAL A 311 -38.09 1.94 21.44
C VAL A 311 -37.67 0.85 22.42
N LEU A 312 -36.37 0.72 22.68
CA LEU A 312 -35.83 -0.30 23.60
C LEU A 312 -35.64 0.21 25.04
N THR A 313 -35.92 1.48 25.34
CA THR A 313 -35.84 2.04 26.71
C THR A 313 -36.66 1.23 27.73
N PRO A 314 -37.86 0.71 27.41
CA PRO A 314 -38.60 -0.16 28.34
C PRO A 314 -37.86 -1.45 28.75
N LEU A 315 -36.81 -1.84 28.02
CA LEU A 315 -35.99 -3.02 28.32
C LEU A 315 -34.74 -2.69 29.17
N ASP A 316 -34.51 -1.43 29.53
CA ASP A 316 -33.29 -1.00 30.23
C ASP A 316 -33.12 -1.67 31.60
N ASN A 317 -34.23 -1.99 32.26
CA ASN A 317 -34.25 -2.70 33.54
C ASN A 317 -34.31 -4.24 33.39
N SER A 318 -34.13 -4.76 32.18
CA SER A 318 -34.25 -6.20 31.87
C SER A 318 -33.17 -6.63 30.86
N PRO A 319 -31.88 -6.64 31.27
CA PRO A 319 -30.76 -6.94 30.39
C PRO A 319 -30.88 -8.31 29.70
N GLU A 320 -31.50 -9.28 30.38
CA GLU A 320 -31.74 -10.62 29.84
C GLU A 320 -32.72 -10.63 28.65
N LEU A 321 -33.64 -9.65 28.56
CA LEU A 321 -34.54 -9.50 27.42
C LEU A 321 -33.80 -8.88 26.23
N LEU A 322 -32.96 -7.88 26.48
CA LEU A 322 -32.12 -7.27 25.45
C LEU A 322 -31.14 -8.29 24.87
N GLU A 323 -30.46 -9.06 25.72
CA GLU A 323 -29.57 -10.16 25.31
C GLU A 323 -30.31 -11.22 24.49
N THR A 324 -31.53 -11.58 24.90
CA THR A 324 -32.36 -12.53 24.14
C THR A 324 -32.71 -12.00 22.76
N LEU A 325 -33.04 -10.72 22.63
CA LEU A 325 -33.34 -10.09 21.34
C LEU A 325 -32.10 -10.07 20.43
N GLU A 326 -30.94 -9.70 20.97
CA GLU A 326 -29.66 -9.69 20.24
C GLU A 326 -29.29 -11.08 19.71
N ILE A 327 -29.34 -12.10 20.57
CA ILE A 327 -29.05 -13.48 20.19
C ILE A 327 -30.09 -14.04 19.21
N HIS A 328 -31.34 -13.62 19.34
CA HIS A 328 -32.39 -14.01 18.40
C HIS A 328 -32.12 -13.46 17.00
N ILE A 329 -31.77 -12.18 16.89
CA ILE A 329 -31.38 -11.56 15.62
C ILE A 329 -30.13 -12.21 15.05
N HIS A 330 -29.10 -12.43 15.87
CA HIS A 330 -27.82 -13.00 15.43
C HIS A 330 -27.94 -14.42 14.86
N HIS A 331 -28.93 -15.20 15.30
CA HIS A 331 -29.19 -16.56 14.80
C HIS A 331 -30.35 -16.62 13.79
N ASP A 332 -30.53 -15.58 12.97
CA ASP A 332 -31.54 -15.53 11.91
C ASP A 332 -32.96 -15.82 12.42
N LEU A 333 -33.28 -15.34 13.63
CA LEU A 333 -34.58 -15.53 14.28
C LEU A 333 -34.88 -17.02 14.57
N ASN A 334 -33.86 -17.88 14.63
CA ASN A 334 -34.00 -19.29 14.94
C ASN A 334 -34.06 -19.53 16.46
N ARG A 335 -35.28 -19.80 16.95
CA ARG A 335 -35.55 -20.01 18.38
C ARG A 335 -34.74 -21.13 19.02
N GLN A 336 -34.51 -22.24 18.31
CA GLN A 336 -33.75 -23.37 18.85
C GLN A 336 -32.27 -23.03 18.99
N ARG A 337 -31.70 -22.34 18.00
CA ARG A 337 -30.32 -21.86 18.06
C ARG A 337 -30.15 -20.81 19.16
N SER A 338 -31.07 -19.86 19.26
CA SER A 338 -31.07 -18.86 20.35
C SER A 338 -31.16 -19.50 21.73
N ALA A 339 -32.04 -20.49 21.91
CA ALA A 339 -32.19 -21.20 23.18
C ALA A 339 -30.90 -21.94 23.58
N ARG A 340 -30.24 -22.61 22.62
CA ARG A 340 -28.95 -23.27 22.86
C ARG A 340 -27.86 -22.27 23.25
N GLN A 341 -27.77 -21.15 22.55
CA GLN A 341 -26.77 -20.10 22.82
C GLN A 341 -26.98 -19.44 24.18
N LEU A 342 -28.24 -19.24 24.58
CA LEU A 342 -28.62 -18.68 25.88
C LEU A 342 -28.57 -19.70 27.03
N HIS A 343 -28.33 -20.99 26.74
CA HIS A 343 -28.49 -22.10 27.68
C HIS A 343 -29.89 -22.16 28.33
N LEU A 344 -30.93 -21.86 27.56
CA LEU A 344 -32.33 -21.86 27.99
C LEU A 344 -33.15 -22.91 27.26
N HIS A 345 -34.30 -23.26 27.83
CA HIS A 345 -35.33 -24.00 27.09
C HIS A 345 -36.01 -23.07 26.07
N THR A 346 -36.44 -23.63 24.93
CA THR A 346 -37.11 -22.86 23.85
C THR A 346 -38.35 -22.11 24.35
N ASN A 347 -39.14 -22.72 25.23
CA ASN A 347 -40.30 -22.08 25.89
C ASN A 347 -39.92 -20.79 26.63
N THR A 348 -38.74 -20.74 27.27
CA THR A 348 -38.27 -19.54 27.98
C THR A 348 -37.90 -18.43 27.00
N VAL A 349 -37.31 -18.78 25.86
CA VAL A 349 -37.06 -17.82 24.76
C VAL A 349 -38.39 -17.26 24.23
N ASP A 350 -39.38 -18.12 23.98
CA ASP A 350 -40.71 -17.68 23.54
C ASP A 350 -41.38 -16.74 24.56
N TYR A 351 -41.25 -17.05 25.86
CA TYR A 351 -41.74 -16.18 26.93
C TYR A 351 -41.05 -14.81 26.91
N ARG A 352 -39.72 -14.77 26.79
CA ARG A 352 -38.95 -13.52 26.72
C ARG A 352 -39.31 -12.70 25.48
N LEU A 353 -39.48 -13.34 24.32
CA LEU A 353 -39.93 -12.67 23.09
C LEU A 353 -41.34 -12.06 23.23
N LYS A 354 -42.28 -12.78 23.86
CA LYS A 354 -43.61 -12.24 24.18
C LYS A 354 -43.53 -11.06 25.16
N ARG A 355 -42.64 -11.14 26.15
CA ARG A 355 -42.41 -10.06 27.11
C ARG A 355 -41.84 -8.81 26.43
N ILE A 356 -40.90 -8.97 25.50
CA ILE A 356 -40.38 -7.88 24.65
C ILE A 356 -41.52 -7.24 23.86
N ALA A 357 -42.40 -8.03 23.24
CA ALA A 357 -43.56 -7.50 22.52
C ALA A 357 -44.48 -6.66 23.41
N HIS A 358 -44.74 -7.13 24.63
CA HIS A 358 -45.58 -6.43 25.59
C HIS A 358 -44.97 -5.10 26.07
N LEU A 359 -43.64 -5.06 26.26
CA LEU A 359 -42.94 -3.87 26.76
C LEU A 359 -42.67 -2.82 25.68
N THR A 360 -42.35 -3.26 24.46
CA THR A 360 -41.95 -2.37 23.35
C THR A 360 -43.10 -2.02 22.40
N GLY A 361 -44.19 -2.78 22.44
CA GLY A 361 -45.29 -2.67 21.47
C GLY A 361 -45.01 -3.32 20.11
N PHE A 362 -43.82 -3.90 19.91
CA PHE A 362 -43.42 -4.54 18.66
C PHE A 362 -43.24 -6.05 18.82
N ASP A 363 -44.02 -6.83 18.07
CA ASP A 363 -43.96 -8.30 18.11
C ASP A 363 -42.74 -8.84 17.31
N PRO A 364 -41.75 -9.48 17.96
CA PRO A 364 -40.57 -10.03 17.28
C PRO A 364 -40.90 -11.25 16.41
N THR A 365 -42.09 -11.83 16.54
CA THR A 365 -42.54 -12.95 15.68
C THR A 365 -43.16 -12.48 14.38
N ARG A 366 -43.46 -11.16 14.25
CA ARG A 366 -44.00 -10.57 13.03
C ARG A 366 -42.89 -9.83 12.27
N PRO A 367 -42.78 -9.97 10.93
CA PRO A 367 -41.76 -9.26 10.15
C PRO A 367 -41.78 -7.74 10.32
N SER A 368 -42.96 -7.14 10.53
CA SER A 368 -43.08 -5.71 10.80
C SER A 368 -42.51 -5.33 12.16
N GLY A 369 -42.84 -6.07 13.23
CA GLY A 369 -42.34 -5.78 14.58
C GLY A 369 -40.84 -6.06 14.69
N MET A 370 -40.38 -7.16 14.08
CA MET A 370 -38.96 -7.50 14.05
C MET A 370 -38.11 -6.44 13.35
N ARG A 371 -38.56 -5.88 12.22
CA ARG A 371 -37.86 -4.78 11.54
C ARG A 371 -37.70 -3.54 12.43
N HIS A 372 -38.74 -3.19 13.19
CA HIS A 372 -38.65 -2.06 14.14
C HIS A 372 -37.67 -2.35 15.27
N LEU A 373 -37.71 -3.55 15.84
CA LEU A 373 -36.79 -3.95 16.91
C LEU A 373 -35.34 -4.03 16.43
N GLN A 374 -35.08 -4.51 15.20
CA GLN A 374 -33.74 -4.48 14.59
C GLN A 374 -33.23 -3.06 14.40
N ALA A 375 -34.05 -2.18 13.80
CA ALA A 375 -33.68 -0.78 13.58
C ALA A 375 -33.44 -0.04 14.91
N ALA A 376 -34.25 -0.31 15.94
CA ALA A 376 -34.08 0.24 17.27
C ALA A 376 -32.78 -0.22 17.94
N LEU A 377 -32.42 -1.49 17.77
CA LEU A 377 -31.19 -2.07 18.30
C LEU A 377 -29.95 -1.47 17.64
N VAL A 378 -29.98 -1.27 16.32
CA VAL A 378 -28.93 -0.54 15.60
C VAL A 378 -28.84 0.91 16.06
N ALA A 379 -29.96 1.63 16.09
CA ALA A 379 -29.99 3.04 16.51
C ALA A 379 -29.43 3.23 17.94
N ARG A 380 -29.79 2.34 18.86
CA ARG A 380 -29.28 2.33 20.24
C ARG A 380 -27.78 2.04 20.30
N LYS A 381 -27.27 1.08 19.51
CA LYS A 381 -25.83 0.80 19.43
C LYS A 381 -25.05 2.03 18.95
N LEU A 382 -25.56 2.73 17.94
CA LEU A 382 -24.95 3.94 17.41
C LEU A 382 -24.97 5.10 18.43
N GLU A 383 -26.01 5.24 19.25
CA GLU A 383 -26.04 6.23 20.34
C GLU A 383 -25.06 5.90 21.47
N ALA A 384 -24.91 4.62 21.85
CA ALA A 384 -23.98 4.24 22.90
C ALA A 384 -22.51 4.53 22.54
N ILE A 385 -22.21 4.60 21.24
CA ILE A 385 -20.86 4.83 20.70
C ILE A 385 -20.59 6.32 20.49
N ALA A 386 -21.62 7.12 20.24
CA ALA A 386 -21.55 8.58 20.18
C ALA A 386 -22.05 9.15 21.52
N PRO A 387 -21.26 9.15 22.61
CA PRO A 387 -21.66 9.85 23.82
C PRO A 387 -21.90 11.31 23.41
N SER A 388 -23.09 11.80 23.74
CA SER A 388 -23.59 13.15 23.48
C SER A 388 -22.47 14.18 23.52
N ALA A 389 -22.24 14.86 22.39
CA ALA A 389 -21.44 16.08 22.31
C ALA A 389 -22.00 17.17 23.22
#